data_AF-A0A7H0ISY6-F1
#
_entry.id   AF-A0A7H0ISY6-F1
#
_cell.length_a   1.000
_cell.length_b   1.000
_cell.length_c   1.000
_cell.angle_alpha   90.00
_cell.angle_beta   90.00
_cell.angle_gamma   90.00
#
_symmetry.space_group_name_H-M   'P 1'
#
loop_
_entity.id
_entity.type
_entity.pdbx_description
1 polymer ?
#
loop_
_entity_poly.entity_id
_entity_poly.type
_entity_poly.pdbx_seq_one_letter_code
_entity_poly.pdbx_strand_id
1 'polypeptide(L)'
;MWGTAPAGALGPLDITYGSDSDNRQGRFRNGEFTATLPFDGDALYYTVTAQLQGAGDIDCSVTVDGHTEKAHASGGYNICHAQANAGVFGGWG
;
A
#
# COMPACT_ATOMS: atom_id res chain seq x y z
N MET A 1 -1.73 -2.19 5.31
CA MET A 1 -2.31 -3.03 4.24
C MET A 1 -2.78 -4.32 4.87
N TRP A 2 -3.98 -4.78 4.56
CA TRP A 2 -4.50 -6.03 5.08
C TRP A 2 -5.27 -6.74 3.96
N GLY A 3 -5.41 -8.05 4.06
CA GLY A 3 -6.02 -8.81 2.98
C GLY A 3 -6.56 -10.13 3.46
N THR A 4 -7.59 -10.61 2.79
CA THR A 4 -8.16 -11.93 3.05
C THR A 4 -8.22 -12.71 1.76
N ALA A 5 -8.04 -14.03 1.85
CA ALA A 5 -8.34 -14.91 0.74
C ALA A 5 -9.18 -16.07 1.27
N PRO A 6 -10.07 -16.64 0.44
CA PRO A 6 -10.74 -17.88 0.76
C PRO A 6 -9.70 -18.93 1.18
N ALA A 7 -9.81 -19.41 2.42
CA ALA A 7 -8.96 -20.44 3.03
C ALA A 7 -7.43 -20.29 2.79
N GLY A 8 -6.84 -19.16 3.22
CA GLY A 8 -5.38 -19.03 3.29
C GLY A 8 -4.66 -19.02 1.93
N ALA A 9 -5.41 -18.90 0.83
CA ALA A 9 -4.90 -18.92 -0.54
C ALA A 9 -4.58 -17.52 -1.07
N LEU A 10 -4.15 -16.58 -0.21
CA LEU A 10 -3.56 -15.35 -0.71
C LEU A 10 -2.27 -15.79 -1.39
N GLY A 11 -2.26 -15.73 -2.72
CA GLY A 11 -1.08 -16.06 -3.51
C GLY A 11 0.11 -15.16 -3.12
N PRO A 12 1.30 -15.40 -3.68
CA PRO A 12 2.41 -14.48 -3.46
C PRO A 12 1.98 -13.04 -3.79
N LEU A 13 2.36 -12.10 -2.93
CA LEU A 13 2.13 -10.67 -3.16
C LEU A 13 3.47 -9.98 -3.27
N ASP A 14 3.63 -9.22 -4.34
CA ASP A 14 4.74 -8.29 -4.47
C ASP A 14 4.29 -6.95 -3.92
N ILE A 15 4.75 -6.65 -2.70
CA ILE A 15 4.44 -5.40 -2.01
C ILE A 15 5.63 -4.48 -2.14
N THR A 16 5.36 -3.26 -2.61
CA THR A 16 6.31 -2.18 -2.73
C THR A 16 5.74 -0.95 -2.05
N TYR A 17 6.52 -0.27 -1.22
CA TYR A 17 6.05 0.89 -0.47
C TYR A 17 7.19 1.90 -0.27
N GLY A 18 6.84 3.18 -0.14
CA GLY A 18 7.86 4.22 -0.10
C GLY A 18 7.32 5.63 -0.34
N SER A 19 8.24 6.54 -0.60
CA SER A 19 7.97 7.90 -1.07
C SER A 19 8.43 8.08 -2.53
N ASP A 20 8.45 9.31 -3.03
CA ASP A 20 9.07 9.64 -4.32
C ASP A 20 10.59 9.41 -4.35
N SER A 21 11.25 9.44 -3.18
CA SER A 21 12.70 9.28 -3.01
C SER A 21 13.12 7.97 -2.30
N ASP A 22 12.18 7.23 -1.72
CA ASP A 22 12.40 5.96 -1.02
C ASP A 22 11.55 4.85 -1.63
N ASN A 23 12.13 3.67 -1.87
CA ASN A 23 11.39 2.53 -2.39
C ASN A 23 11.81 1.23 -1.70
N ARG A 24 10.88 0.58 -1.01
CA ARG A 24 11.13 -0.60 -0.16
C ARG A 24 10.20 -1.75 -0.51
N GLN A 25 10.67 -2.97 -0.26
CA GLN A 25 9.85 -4.16 -0.42
C GLN A 25 9.17 -4.53 0.89
N GLY A 26 7.85 -4.69 0.84
CA GLY A 26 7.04 -5.19 1.93
C GLY A 26 7.01 -6.72 1.95
N ARG A 27 6.66 -7.29 3.10
CA ARG A 27 6.41 -8.73 3.23
C ARG A 27 5.05 -8.94 3.86
N PHE A 28 4.15 -9.54 3.11
CA PHE A 28 2.84 -9.96 3.62
C PHE A 28 3.02 -11.19 4.52
N ARG A 29 2.59 -11.10 5.78
CA ARG A 29 2.69 -12.21 6.74
C ARG A 29 1.44 -12.25 7.61
N ASN A 30 0.93 -13.46 7.84
CA ASN A 30 -0.23 -13.69 8.72
C ASN A 30 -1.48 -12.87 8.33
N GLY A 31 -1.69 -12.58 7.04
CA GLY A 31 -2.86 -11.84 6.56
C GLY A 31 -2.73 -10.31 6.58
N GLU A 32 -1.57 -9.77 6.96
CA GLU A 32 -1.36 -8.33 7.05
C GLU A 32 0.06 -7.91 6.61
N PHE A 33 0.17 -6.67 6.15
CA PHE A 33 1.43 -5.95 6.02
C PHE A 33 1.26 -4.53 6.55
N THR A 34 2.06 -4.19 7.57
CA THR A 34 2.08 -2.85 8.17
C THR A 34 3.53 -2.39 8.29
N ALA A 35 3.79 -1.17 7.81
CA ALA A 35 5.10 -0.54 7.88
C ALA A 35 4.93 0.96 8.16
N THR A 36 5.88 1.53 8.88
CA THR A 36 5.96 2.96 9.19
C THR A 36 7.23 3.51 8.57
N LEU A 37 7.12 4.63 7.88
CA LEU A 37 8.25 5.39 7.36
C LEU A 37 8.41 6.68 8.17
N PRO A 38 9.65 7.21 8.32
CA PRO A 38 9.84 8.57 8.81
C PRO A 38 9.08 9.53 7.91
N PHE A 39 8.39 10.50 8.52
CA PHE A 39 7.73 11.55 7.78
C PHE A 39 8.77 12.51 7.20
N ASP A 40 8.64 12.76 5.90
CA ASP A 40 9.45 13.68 5.11
C ASP A 40 8.49 14.71 4.49
N GLY A 41 8.61 15.96 4.95
CA GLY A 41 7.75 17.05 4.49
C GLY A 41 8.08 17.51 3.07
N ASP A 42 9.24 17.13 2.54
CA ASP A 42 9.64 17.43 1.16
C ASP A 42 9.21 16.32 0.18
N ALA A 43 8.68 15.20 0.67
CA ALA A 43 8.19 14.11 -0.17
C ALA A 43 6.97 14.54 -0.99
N LEU A 44 6.99 14.25 -2.29
CA LEU A 44 5.90 14.60 -3.19
C LEU A 44 4.72 13.64 -3.08
N TYR A 45 4.97 12.39 -2.71
CA TYR A 45 3.95 11.38 -2.45
C TYR A 45 4.48 10.26 -1.56
N TYR A 46 3.56 9.56 -0.89
CA TYR A 46 3.79 8.23 -0.32
C TYR A 46 2.89 7.24 -1.02
N THR A 47 3.44 6.08 -1.37
CA THR A 47 2.70 5.04 -2.09
C THR A 47 2.88 3.68 -1.42
N VAL A 48 1.84 2.86 -1.52
CA VAL A 48 1.91 1.42 -1.35
C VAL A 48 1.26 0.77 -2.55
N THR A 49 2.01 -0.12 -3.17
CA THR A 49 1.57 -0.96 -4.28
C THR A 49 1.65 -2.41 -3.83
N ALA A 50 0.61 -3.17 -4.11
CA ALA A 50 0.62 -4.60 -3.91
C ALA A 50 0.00 -5.31 -5.10
N GLN A 51 0.79 -6.17 -5.71
CA GLN A 51 0.35 -6.96 -6.86
C GLN A 51 0.02 -8.38 -6.42
N LEU A 52 -1.22 -8.80 -6.67
CA LEU A 52 -1.65 -10.18 -6.50
C LEU A 52 -1.06 -11.03 -7.62
N GLN A 53 -0.32 -12.08 -7.28
CA GLN A 53 0.19 -13.08 -8.23
C GLN A 53 -0.77 -14.27 -8.35
N GLY A 54 -2.08 -14.04 -8.39
CA GLY A 54 -3.08 -15.11 -8.37
C GLY A 54 -4.43 -14.62 -7.88
N ALA A 55 -5.20 -15.51 -7.24
CA ALA A 55 -6.48 -15.14 -6.63
C ALA A 55 -6.26 -14.49 -5.25
N GLY A 56 -6.99 -13.42 -4.95
CA GLY A 56 -6.96 -12.79 -3.64
C GLY A 56 -7.92 -11.61 -3.53
N ASP A 57 -8.04 -11.09 -2.31
CA ASP A 57 -8.78 -9.88 -1.99
C ASP A 57 -7.94 -9.06 -0.99
N ILE A 58 -7.54 -7.85 -1.39
CA ILE A 58 -6.64 -7.01 -0.62
C ILE A 58 -7.13 -5.57 -0.55
N ASP A 59 -6.96 -5.01 0.64
CA ASP A 59 -7.12 -3.60 0.93
C ASP A 59 -5.75 -2.99 1.26
N CYS A 60 -5.39 -1.96 0.52
CA CYS A 60 -4.18 -1.20 0.76
C CYS A 60 -4.53 0.22 1.13
N SER A 61 -3.76 0.79 2.06
CA SER A 61 -3.99 2.14 2.55
C SER A 61 -2.67 2.79 2.90
N VAL A 62 -2.59 4.09 2.62
CA VAL A 62 -1.48 4.96 3.04
C VAL A 62 -2.06 6.04 3.93
N THR A 63 -1.50 6.19 5.11
CA THR A 63 -1.87 7.26 6.03
C THR A 63 -0.69 8.20 6.21
N VAL A 64 -0.89 9.48 5.89
CA VAL A 64 0.12 10.54 6.05
C VAL A 64 -0.54 11.73 6.74
N ASP A 65 0.06 12.20 7.82
CA ASP A 65 -0.43 13.35 8.59
C ASP A 65 -1.94 13.30 8.95
N GLY A 66 -2.43 12.10 9.26
CA GLY A 66 -3.85 11.86 9.59
C GLY A 66 -4.78 11.71 8.38
N HIS A 67 -4.33 12.01 7.16
CA HIS A 67 -5.07 11.71 5.93
C HIS A 67 -4.84 10.26 5.50
N THR A 68 -5.90 9.54 5.12
CA THR A 68 -5.79 8.13 4.72
C THR A 68 -6.35 7.92 3.33
N GLU A 69 -5.47 7.55 2.40
CA GLU A 69 -5.85 7.05 1.08
C GLU A 69 -6.03 5.53 1.13
N LYS A 70 -7.03 5.03 0.44
CA LYS A 70 -7.37 3.60 0.39
C LYS A 70 -7.58 3.16 -1.04
N ALA A 71 -7.16 1.94 -1.31
CA ALA A 71 -7.50 1.24 -2.53
C ALA A 71 -7.82 -0.22 -2.20
N HIS A 72 -8.53 -0.84 -3.12
CA HIS A 72 -9.00 -2.20 -3.02
C HIS A 72 -8.71 -2.92 -4.33
N ALA A 73 -8.21 -4.15 -4.24
CA ALA A 73 -8.04 -5.02 -5.39
C ALA A 73 -8.47 -6.43 -5.03
N SER A 74 -9.39 -6.98 -5.82
CA SER A 74 -9.86 -8.35 -5.64
C SER A 74 -9.94 -9.09 -6.97
N GLY A 75 -9.89 -10.42 -6.91
CA GLY A 75 -9.92 -11.27 -8.09
C GLY A 75 -8.54 -11.85 -8.41
N GLY A 76 -8.20 -11.89 -9.69
CA GLY A 76 -6.96 -12.48 -10.19
C GLY A 76 -5.76 -11.54 -10.09
N TYR A 77 -4.93 -11.57 -11.13
CA TYR A 77 -3.72 -10.76 -11.30
C TYR A 77 -4.04 -9.27 -11.32
N ASN A 78 -4.18 -8.68 -10.12
CA ASN A 78 -4.67 -7.32 -9.90
C ASN A 78 -3.72 -6.57 -8.98
N ILE A 79 -3.74 -5.25 -9.09
CA ILE A 79 -2.84 -4.35 -8.35
C ILE A 79 -3.68 -3.48 -7.43
N CYS A 80 -3.39 -3.55 -6.13
CA CYS A 80 -3.84 -2.56 -5.17
C CYS A 80 -2.82 -1.43 -5.12
N HIS A 81 -3.24 -0.22 -5.46
CA HIS A 81 -2.38 0.95 -5.45
C HIS A 81 -3.05 2.08 -4.66
N ALA A 82 -2.48 2.41 -3.51
CA ALA A 82 -2.90 3.58 -2.73
C ALA A 82 -1.73 4.56 -2.66
N GLN A 83 -1.99 5.83 -2.99
CA GLN A 83 -0.98 6.87 -3.01
C GLN A 83 -1.56 8.15 -2.41
N ALA A 84 -0.91 8.65 -1.36
CA ALA A 84 -1.16 9.96 -0.80
C ALA A 84 -0.20 10.95 -1.46
N ASN A 85 -0.71 12.06 -1.96
CA ASN A 85 0.09 13.11 -2.59
C ASN A 85 0.26 14.29 -1.64
N ALA A 86 1.41 14.95 -1.70
CA ALA A 86 1.56 16.26 -1.12
C ALA A 86 0.79 17.27 -1.99
N GLY A 87 -0.12 18.00 -1.36
CA GLY A 87 -0.83 19.12 -1.98
C GLY A 87 0.12 20.25 -2.36
N VAL A 88 -0.33 21.12 -3.26
CA VAL A 88 0.44 22.24 -3.85
C VAL A 88 1.08 23.19 -2.82
N PHE A 89 0.66 23.15 -1.55
CA PHE A 89 1.19 23.95 -0.44
C PHE A 89 1.84 23.12 0.68
N GLY A 90 2.23 21.86 0.43
CA GLY A 90 2.90 21.00 1.42
C GLY A 90 1.97 20.39 2.48
N GLY A 91 0.66 20.34 2.21
CA GLY A 91 -0.33 19.66 3.06
C GLY A 91 -0.71 18.30 2.46
N TRP A 92 -0.88 17.29 3.28
CA TRP A 92 -1.29 15.94 2.85
C TRP A 92 -2.82 15.86 2.93
N GLY A 93 -3.52 15.92 1.79
CA GLY A 93 -4.97 15.95 1.72
C GLY A 93 -5.54 15.75 0.33
#